data_AF-A0A069I4Z8-F1
#
_entry.id   AF-A0A069I4Z8-F1
#
_cell.length_a   1.000
_cell.length_b   1.000
_cell.length_c   1.000
_cell.angle_alpha   90.00
_cell.angle_beta   90.00
_cell.angle_gamma   90.00
#
_symmetry.space_group_name_H-M   'P 1'
#
loop_
_entity.id
_entity.type
_entity.pdbx_description
1 polymer ?
#
loop_
_entity_poly.entity_id
_entity_poly.type
_entity_poly.pdbx_seq_one_letter_code
_entity_poly.pdbx_strand_id
1 'polypeptide(L)'
;MYQTMASRWEERGLFLHGMPYAIAPREQTDVPMVMWFSASFAQRMRLDVSCLRARAREPATHDHLISTVLGLLDIRTQTRDATMDLSARCRNG
;
A
#
# COMPACT_ATOMS: atom_id res chain seq x y z
N MET A 1 3.02 -1.78 -25.62
CA MET A 1 3.21 -2.33 -24.26
C MET A 1 1.90 -2.82 -23.63
N TYR A 2 0.79 -2.08 -23.69
CA TYR A 2 -0.52 -2.58 -23.23
C TYR A 2 -1.08 -3.75 -24.05
N GLN A 3 -0.97 -3.70 -25.38
CA GLN A 3 -1.44 -4.77 -26.28
C GLN A 3 -0.74 -6.12 -26.07
N THR A 4 0.49 -6.12 -25.54
CA THR A 4 1.30 -7.33 -25.35
C THR A 4 1.00 -8.07 -24.03
N MET A 5 0.43 -7.39 -23.04
CA MET A 5 0.04 -8.03 -21.78
C MET A 5 -1.34 -8.67 -21.89
N ALA A 6 -2.32 -7.97 -22.48
CA ALA A 6 -3.68 -8.50 -22.66
C ALA A 6 -3.72 -9.79 -23.50
N SER A 7 -3.00 -9.81 -24.62
CA SER A 7 -2.86 -11.00 -25.49
C SER A 7 -2.28 -12.21 -24.74
N ARG A 8 -1.29 -12.01 -23.87
CA ARG A 8 -0.65 -13.08 -23.10
C ARG A 8 -1.59 -13.76 -22.09
N TRP A 9 -2.60 -13.05 -21.59
CA TRP A 9 -3.60 -13.59 -20.66
C TRP A 9 -4.73 -14.33 -21.39
N GLU A 10 -5.18 -13.76 -22.51
CA GLU A 10 -6.11 -14.42 -23.44
C GLU A 10 -5.54 -15.73 -23.99
N GLU A 11 -4.25 -15.75 -24.37
CA GLU A 11 -3.52 -16.96 -24.78
C GLU A 11 -3.45 -18.05 -23.69
N ARG A 12 -3.65 -17.68 -22.41
CA ARG A 12 -3.71 -18.60 -21.27
C ARG A 12 -5.13 -18.93 -20.82
N GLY A 13 -6.15 -18.44 -21.53
CA GLY A 13 -7.55 -18.60 -21.16
C GLY A 13 -7.92 -17.90 -19.84
N LEU A 14 -7.13 -16.91 -19.41
CA LEU A 14 -7.35 -16.19 -18.15
C LEU A 14 -8.12 -14.90 -18.40
N PHE A 15 -9.25 -14.76 -17.71
CA PHE A 15 -10.12 -13.59 -17.75
C PHE A 15 -10.46 -13.13 -16.34
N LEU A 16 -10.85 -11.85 -16.22
CA LEU A 16 -11.38 -11.28 -14.98
C LEU A 16 -10.41 -11.44 -13.78
N HIS A 17 -10.98 -11.72 -12.60
CA HIS A 17 -10.32 -11.84 -11.30
C HIS A 17 -10.86 -13.05 -10.52
N GLY A 18 -10.31 -13.33 -9.34
CA GLY A 18 -10.83 -14.36 -8.42
C GLY A 18 -10.13 -15.72 -8.52
N MET A 19 -8.95 -15.76 -9.14
CA MET A 19 -8.12 -16.96 -9.10
C MET A 19 -7.68 -17.27 -7.67
N PRO A 20 -7.59 -18.55 -7.26
CA PRO A 20 -7.04 -18.90 -5.96
C PRO A 20 -5.66 -18.28 -5.78
N TYR A 21 -5.43 -17.63 -4.63
CA TYR A 21 -4.25 -16.77 -4.41
C TYR A 21 -2.92 -17.46 -4.75
N ALA A 22 -2.78 -18.75 -4.42
CA ALA A 22 -1.57 -19.54 -4.68
C ALA A 22 -1.20 -19.68 -6.17
N ILE A 23 -2.15 -19.43 -7.08
CA ILE A 23 -1.96 -19.53 -8.54
C ILE A 23 -2.38 -18.25 -9.28
N ALA A 24 -2.75 -17.19 -8.55
CA ALA A 24 -3.19 -15.94 -9.14
C ALA A 24 -2.01 -15.22 -9.80
N PRO A 25 -2.18 -14.67 -11.02
CA PRO A 25 -1.15 -13.88 -11.67
C PRO A 25 -0.93 -12.55 -10.94
N ARG A 26 0.22 -11.91 -11.20
CA ARG A 26 0.58 -10.63 -10.56
C ARG A 26 -0.47 -9.55 -10.81
N GLU A 27 -1.14 -9.57 -11.96
CA GLU A 27 -2.22 -8.65 -12.32
C GLU A 27 -3.42 -8.71 -11.38
N GLN A 28 -3.63 -9.83 -10.67
CA GLN A 28 -4.70 -9.98 -9.68
C GLN A 28 -4.21 -9.72 -8.24
N THR A 29 -2.91 -9.57 -7.99
CA THR A 29 -2.33 -9.48 -6.63
C THR A 29 -1.45 -8.24 -6.39
N ASP A 30 -0.81 -7.69 -7.42
CA ASP A 30 -0.06 -6.44 -7.38
C ASP A 30 -0.99 -5.26 -7.69
N VAL A 31 -1.57 -4.68 -6.63
CA VAL A 31 -2.50 -3.55 -6.72
C VAL A 31 -1.81 -2.21 -6.38
N PRO A 32 -2.27 -1.09 -6.98
CA PRO A 32 -1.73 0.23 -6.65
C PRO A 32 -2.20 0.71 -5.28
N MET A 33 -1.32 1.38 -4.54
CA MET A 33 -1.63 2.10 -3.31
C MET A 33 -1.09 3.53 -3.41
N VAL A 34 -1.92 4.52 -3.09
CA VAL A 34 -1.54 5.94 -3.08
C VAL A 34 -1.97 6.59 -1.79
N MET A 35 -1.18 7.55 -1.32
CA MET A 35 -1.51 8.38 -0.16
C MET A 35 -1.26 9.84 -0.51
N TRP A 36 -2.23 10.68 -0.17
CA TRP A 36 -2.12 12.12 -0.34
C TRP A 36 -2.36 12.80 1.00
N PHE A 37 -1.55 13.81 1.29
CA PHE A 37 -1.62 14.57 2.54
C PHE A 37 -1.63 16.06 2.21
N SER A 38 -2.56 16.81 2.80
CA SER A 38 -2.49 18.26 2.79
C SER A 38 -1.29 18.73 3.61
N ALA A 39 -0.78 19.94 3.32
CA ALA A 39 0.31 20.53 4.11
C ALA A 39 -0.03 20.64 5.60
N SER A 40 -1.26 21.05 5.93
CA SER A 40 -1.72 21.18 7.32
C SER A 40 -1.84 19.83 8.02
N PHE A 41 -2.27 18.77 7.32
CA PHE A 41 -2.31 17.43 7.89
C PHE A 41 -0.89 16.91 8.17
N ALA A 42 0.01 17.01 7.19
CA ALA A 42 1.40 16.60 7.36
C ALA A 42 2.08 17.33 8.52
N GLN A 43 1.82 18.63 8.68
CA GLN A 43 2.34 19.41 9.79
C GLN A 43 1.77 18.95 11.15
N ARG A 44 0.44 18.81 11.28
CA ARG A 44 -0.21 18.42 12.54
C ARG A 44 0.21 17.02 13.00
N MET A 45 0.32 16.08 12.05
CA MET A 45 0.71 14.69 12.32
C MET A 45 2.23 14.49 12.34
N ARG A 46 3.00 15.57 12.16
CA ARG A 46 4.48 15.58 12.10
C ARG A 46 5.03 14.55 11.09
N LEU A 47 4.44 14.46 9.90
CA LEU A 47 4.87 13.54 8.86
C LEU A 47 6.05 14.11 8.07
N ASP A 48 7.09 13.30 7.90
CA ASP A 48 8.11 13.52 6.89
C ASP A 48 7.63 12.94 5.54
N VAL A 49 7.10 13.83 4.70
CA VAL A 49 6.61 13.47 3.36
C VAL A 49 7.74 12.99 2.45
N SER A 50 8.99 13.44 2.67
CA SER A 50 10.13 12.98 1.88
C SER A 50 10.50 11.53 2.24
N CYS A 51 10.49 11.18 3.53
CA CYS A 51 10.60 9.81 4.00
C CYS A 51 9.48 8.93 3.44
N LEU A 52 8.22 9.38 3.48
CA LEU A 52 7.08 8.62 2.95
C LEU A 52 7.22 8.33 1.44
N ARG A 53 7.79 9.27 0.66
CA ARG A 53 8.10 9.04 -0.76
C ARG A 53 9.18 7.99 -0.98
N ALA A 54 10.17 7.90 -0.09
CA ALA A 54 11.16 6.83 -0.13
C ALA A 54 10.52 5.48 0.25
N ARG A 55 9.76 5.45 1.35
CA ARG A 55 9.04 4.24 1.81
C ARG A 55 8.06 3.70 0.76
N ALA A 56 7.45 4.56 -0.06
CA ALA A 56 6.56 4.16 -1.15
C ALA A 56 7.24 3.32 -2.25
N ARG A 57 8.58 3.23 -2.27
CA ARG A 57 9.35 2.39 -3.20
C ARG A 57 9.65 0.99 -2.65
N GLU A 58 9.31 0.73 -1.39
CA GLU A 58 9.50 -0.54 -0.72
C GLU A 58 8.20 -1.39 -0.77
N PRO A 59 8.28 -2.72 -0.66
CA PRO A 59 7.10 -3.58 -0.65
C PRO A 59 6.06 -3.18 0.41
N ALA A 60 4.79 -3.34 0.07
CA ALA A 60 3.66 -3.16 0.96
C ALA A 60 2.55 -4.16 0.58
N THR A 61 1.77 -4.56 1.58
CA THR A 61 0.62 -5.48 1.44
C THR A 61 -0.59 -4.87 2.13
N HIS A 62 -1.77 -5.46 1.94
CA HIS A 62 -2.97 -5.05 2.67
C HIS A 62 -2.84 -5.17 4.20
N ASP A 63 -1.94 -6.00 4.71
CA ASP A 63 -1.70 -6.16 6.17
C ASP A 63 -1.26 -4.84 6.83
N HIS A 64 -0.62 -3.97 6.05
CA HIS A 64 -0.15 -2.67 6.53
C HIS A 64 -1.28 -1.65 6.71
N LEU A 65 -2.42 -1.85 6.06
CA LEU A 65 -3.45 -0.80 5.90
C LEU A 65 -4.01 -0.34 7.25
N ILE A 66 -4.43 -1.28 8.10
CA ILE A 66 -5.07 -0.92 9.37
C ILE A 66 -4.09 -0.23 10.32
N SER A 67 -2.90 -0.79 10.52
CA SER A 67 -1.90 -0.17 11.39
C SER A 67 -1.47 1.21 10.89
N THR A 68 -1.35 1.39 9.57
CA THR A 68 -1.01 2.68 8.96
C THR A 68 -2.12 3.72 9.17
N VAL A 69 -3.39 3.36 8.96
CA VAL A 69 -4.52 4.28 9.18
C VAL A 69 -4.64 4.65 10.66
N LEU A 70 -4.55 3.67 11.57
CA LEU A 70 -4.58 3.93 13.01
C LEU A 70 -3.43 4.82 13.45
N GLY A 71 -2.22 4.58 12.93
CA GLY A 71 -1.06 5.44 13.11
C GLY A 71 -1.33 6.86 12.64
N LEU A 72 -1.73 7.04 11.38
CA LEU A 72 -2.05 8.34 10.75
C LEU A 72 -3.12 9.16 11.48
N LEU A 73 -3.96 8.53 12.28
CA LEU A 73 -4.99 9.19 13.08
C LEU A 73 -4.62 9.31 14.57
N ASP A 74 -3.38 8.98 14.95
CA ASP A 74 -2.86 8.97 16.33
C ASP A 74 -3.70 8.10 17.29
N ILE A 75 -4.32 7.04 16.79
CA ILE A 75 -5.14 6.12 17.59
C ILE A 75 -4.25 5.08 18.28
N ARG A 76 -4.39 4.97 19.61
CA ARG A 76 -3.73 3.94 20.43
C ARG A 76 -4.70 2.81 20.72
N THR A 77 -4.37 1.60 20.25
CA THR A 77 -5.16 0.39 20.44
C THR A 77 -4.25 -0.84 20.36
N GLN A 78 -4.64 -1.95 21.00
CA GLN A 78 -3.92 -3.22 20.94
C GLN A 78 -3.84 -3.80 19.52
N THR A 79 -4.78 -3.42 18.65
CA THR A 79 -4.81 -3.84 17.24
C THR A 79 -3.72 -3.16 16.41
N ARG A 80 -3.12 -2.05 16.88
CA ARG A 80 -2.09 -1.33 16.13
C ARG A 80 -0.73 -1.99 16.36
N ASP A 81 -0.21 -2.62 15.32
CA ASP A 81 1.19 -3.06 15.25
C ASP A 81 2.04 -1.98 14.56
N ALA A 82 2.97 -1.37 15.29
CA ALA A 82 3.85 -0.33 14.78
C ALA A 82 4.79 -0.81 13.65
N THR A 83 5.07 -2.12 13.56
CA THR A 83 5.89 -2.69 12.48
C THR A 83 5.12 -2.76 11.15
N MET A 84 3.79 -2.76 11.21
CA MET A 84 2.88 -2.74 10.05
C MET A 84 2.41 -1.33 9.67
N ASP A 85 2.81 -0.29 10.42
CA ASP A 85 2.49 1.10 10.12
C ASP A 85 3.53 1.70 9.16
N LEU A 86 3.15 1.89 7.90
CA LEU A 86 4.00 2.47 6.85
C LEU A 86 4.48 3.89 7.17
N SER A 87 3.80 4.60 8.08
CA SER A 87 4.16 5.94 8.52
C SER A 87 5.05 5.96 9.76
N ALA A 88 5.22 4.84 10.47
CA ALA A 88 5.82 4.81 11.80
C ALA A 88 7.25 5.39 11.83
N ARG A 89 8.06 5.09 10.82
CA ARG A 89 9.44 5.59 10.68
C ARG A 89 9.55 6.95 9.99
N CYS A 90 8.45 7.46 9.44
CA CYS A 90 8.40 8.72 8.72
C CYS A 90 7.65 9.80 9.52
N ARG A 91 7.72 9.71 10.84
CA ARG A 91 7.22 10.74 11.75
C ARG A 91 8.39 11.44 12.39
N ASN A 92 8.35 12.75 12.34
CA ASN A 92 9.25 13.61 13.08
C ASN A 92 8.77 13.63 14.53
N GLY A 93 9.43 12.83 15.36
CA GLY A 93 9.29 12.80 16.82
C GLY A 93 10.67 12.92 17.43
#